data_AF-A0A3M1U6M4-F1
#
_entry.id   AF-A0A3M1U6M4-F1
#
_cell.length_a   1.000
_cell.length_b   1.000
_cell.length_c   1.000
_cell.angle_alpha   90.00
_cell.angle_beta   90.00
_cell.angle_gamma   90.00
#
_symmetry.space_group_name_H-M   'P 1'
#
loop_
_entity.id
_entity.type
_entity.pdbx_description
1 polymer ?
#
loop_
_entity_poly.entity_id
_entity_poly.type
_entity_poly.pdbx_seq_one_letter_code
_entity_poly.pdbx_strand_id
1 'polypeptide(L)'
;MPHGNWASNPNSPNGSWRYPVKVLLLERNLLWSERLKRALLAGGHEVVPKDQPEAAELAILHLGEVDEEALRRLTSAGIKVIGHAGHKEEELLERGRSAGCWRVVSNGTIASRVAELVEEAGREG
;
A
#
# COMPACT_ATOMS: atom_id res chain seq x y z
N MET A 1 5.93 -10.90 -29.76
CA MET A 1 6.18 -9.81 -28.79
C MET A 1 5.27 -8.65 -29.12
N PRO A 2 4.45 -8.14 -28.19
CA PRO A 2 3.92 -6.80 -28.32
C PRO A 2 4.59 -5.89 -27.29
N HIS A 3 5.30 -4.88 -27.77
CA HIS A 3 5.72 -3.73 -26.97
C HIS A 3 4.47 -2.90 -26.65
N GLY A 4 3.95 -3.04 -25.43
CA GLY A 4 2.94 -2.14 -24.90
C GLY A 4 3.58 -0.78 -24.63
N ASN A 5 3.21 0.21 -25.44
CA ASN A 5 3.57 1.61 -25.24
C ASN A 5 2.82 2.13 -24.00
N TRP A 6 3.49 2.15 -22.84
CA TRP A 6 2.97 2.69 -21.57
C TRP A 6 3.27 4.18 -21.39
N ALA A 7 3.76 4.84 -22.44
CA ALA A 7 4.07 6.26 -22.39
C ALA A 7 2.78 7.10 -22.30
N SER A 8 2.62 7.74 -21.14
CA SER A 8 1.75 8.88 -20.86
C SER A 8 0.28 8.54 -20.61
N ASN A 9 -0.03 8.09 -19.39
CA ASN A 9 -1.34 8.32 -18.80
C ASN A 9 -1.45 9.83 -18.46
N PRO A 10 -2.31 10.62 -19.12
CA PRO A 10 -2.42 12.06 -18.91
C PRO A 10 -3.12 12.45 -17.59
N ASN A 11 -3.41 11.48 -16.73
CA ASN A 11 -4.29 11.64 -15.58
C ASN A 11 -3.55 11.58 -14.23
N SER A 12 -2.27 11.97 -14.15
CA SER A 12 -1.58 12.15 -12.86
C SER A 12 -2.03 13.47 -12.22
N PRO A 13 -2.93 13.48 -11.22
CA PRO A 13 -3.39 14.71 -10.62
C PRO A 13 -2.44 14.98 -9.44
N ASN A 14 -1.47 15.87 -9.64
CA ASN A 14 -0.71 16.57 -8.59
C ASN A 14 -0.19 15.72 -7.42
N GLY A 15 0.53 14.64 -7.74
CA GLY A 15 1.37 13.91 -6.80
C GLY A 15 2.71 13.56 -7.42
N SER A 16 3.78 13.67 -6.63
CA SER A 16 5.18 13.61 -7.08
C SER A 16 5.63 12.22 -7.54
N TRP A 17 4.85 11.18 -7.29
CA TRP A 17 5.20 9.81 -7.64
C TRP A 17 5.08 9.55 -9.15
N ARG A 18 6.12 8.95 -9.73
CA ARG A 18 6.09 8.46 -11.11
C ARG A 18 5.35 7.13 -11.15
N TYR A 19 4.45 6.97 -12.11
CA TYR A 19 3.89 5.66 -12.40
C TYR A 19 4.92 4.77 -13.11
N PRO A 20 4.93 3.46 -12.84
CA PRO A 20 4.12 2.75 -11.84
C PRO A 20 4.70 2.91 -10.41
N VAL A 21 3.82 3.07 -9.42
CA VAL A 21 4.21 3.05 -7.99
C VAL A 21 4.53 1.62 -7.57
N LYS A 22 5.65 1.43 -6.88
CA LYS A 22 6.04 0.13 -6.33
C LYS A 22 5.49 -0.08 -4.93
N VAL A 23 4.60 -1.06 -4.80
CA VAL A 23 3.84 -1.33 -3.58
C VAL A 23 4.22 -2.66 -2.96
N LEU A 24 4.69 -2.65 -1.72
CA LEU A 24 4.90 -3.84 -0.92
C LEU A 24 3.57 -4.28 -0.31
N LEU A 25 3.15 -5.52 -0.60
CA LEU A 25 1.90 -6.08 -0.07
C LEU A 25 2.19 -7.17 0.99
N LEU A 26 2.01 -6.83 2.25
CA LEU A 26 2.16 -7.74 3.40
C LEU A 26 0.79 -8.21 3.89
N GLU A 27 0.25 -9.19 3.17
CA GLU A 27 -1.00 -9.89 3.52
C GLU A 27 -0.76 -11.41 3.48
N ARG A 28 -1.17 -12.12 4.54
CA ARG A 28 -1.04 -13.59 4.66
C ARG A 28 -2.28 -14.30 4.16
N ASN A 29 -3.45 -13.68 4.22
CA ASN A 29 -4.66 -14.22 3.66
C ASN A 29 -4.62 -14.17 2.13
N LEU A 30 -4.54 -15.34 1.49
CA LEU A 30 -4.40 -15.46 0.03
C LEU A 30 -5.52 -14.79 -0.76
N LEU A 31 -6.76 -14.83 -0.26
CA LEU A 31 -7.90 -14.19 -0.91
C LEU A 31 -7.75 -12.66 -0.89
N TRP A 32 -7.35 -12.10 0.24
CA TRP A 32 -7.10 -10.67 0.39
C TRP A 32 -5.89 -10.22 -0.41
N SER A 33 -4.79 -10.98 -0.34
CA SER A 33 -3.56 -10.67 -1.06
C SER A 33 -3.79 -10.63 -2.57
N GLU A 34 -4.48 -11.63 -3.13
CA GLU A 34 -4.78 -11.67 -4.57
C GLU A 34 -5.76 -10.56 -4.98
N ARG A 35 -6.78 -10.28 -4.16
CA ARG A 35 -7.72 -9.18 -4.43
C ARG A 35 -7.02 -7.82 -4.46
N LEU A 36 -6.20 -7.52 -3.45
CA LEU A 36 -5.47 -6.25 -3.37
C LEU A 36 -4.45 -6.13 -4.50
N LYS A 37 -3.72 -7.21 -4.80
CA LYS A 37 -2.79 -7.26 -5.93
C LYS A 37 -3.49 -6.94 -7.26
N ARG A 38 -4.64 -7.56 -7.55
CA ARG A 38 -5.40 -7.27 -8.77
C ARG A 38 -5.85 -5.81 -8.86
N ALA A 39 -6.31 -5.24 -7.75
CA ALA A 39 -6.74 -3.84 -7.71
C ALA A 39 -5.56 -2.88 -7.92
N LEU A 40 -4.39 -3.16 -7.35
CA LEU A 40 -3.16 -2.40 -7.58
C LEU A 40 -2.71 -2.45 -9.05
N LEU A 41 -2.69 -3.65 -9.64
CA LEU A 41 -2.35 -3.84 -11.05
C LEU A 41 -3.33 -3.12 -11.98
N ALA A 42 -4.63 -3.17 -11.68
CA ALA A 42 -5.66 -2.46 -12.44
C ALA A 42 -5.51 -0.93 -12.34
N GLY A 43 -4.96 -0.43 -11.23
CA GLY A 43 -4.58 0.98 -11.06
C GLY A 43 -3.27 1.37 -11.74
N GLY A 44 -2.58 0.44 -12.42
CA GLY A 44 -1.30 0.72 -13.07
C GLY A 44 -0.10 0.76 -12.12
N HIS A 45 -0.22 0.14 -10.94
CA HIS A 45 0.87 0.01 -9.96
C HIS A 45 1.52 -1.37 -10.03
N GLU A 46 2.72 -1.49 -9.50
CA GLU A 46 3.45 -2.74 -9.40
C GLU A 46 3.47 -3.25 -7.96
N VAL A 47 3.28 -4.56 -7.78
CA VAL A 47 3.45 -5.18 -6.46
C VAL A 47 4.86 -5.76 -6.36
N VAL A 48 5.64 -5.25 -5.41
CA VAL A 48 7.00 -5.77 -5.20
C VAL A 48 6.99 -7.09 -4.42
N PRO A 49 7.97 -7.97 -4.68
CA PRO A 49 8.14 -9.20 -3.91
C PRO A 49 8.40 -8.90 -2.43
N LYS A 50 7.91 -9.79 -1.54
CA LYS A 50 8.05 -9.63 -0.08
C LYS A 50 9.51 -9.72 0.40
N ASP A 51 10.37 -10.36 -0.38
CA ASP A 51 11.81 -10.51 -0.16
C ASP A 51 12.64 -9.28 -0.57
N GLN A 52 12.02 -8.29 -1.23
CA GLN A 52 12.68 -7.05 -1.67
C GLN A 52 11.89 -5.80 -1.22
N PRO A 53 11.66 -5.62 0.10
CA PRO A 53 10.88 -4.51 0.63
C PRO A 53 11.47 -3.12 0.31
N GLU A 54 12.78 -3.02 0.15
CA GLU A 54 13.51 -1.79 -0.17
C GLU A 54 13.21 -1.24 -1.58
N ALA A 55 12.66 -2.07 -2.47
CA ALA A 55 12.24 -1.63 -3.79
C ALA A 55 10.89 -0.92 -3.78
N ALA A 56 10.20 -0.89 -2.63
CA ALA A 56 8.87 -0.29 -2.49
C ALA A 56 8.94 1.19 -2.10
N GLU A 57 8.02 1.97 -2.66
CA GLU A 57 7.77 3.36 -2.26
C GLU A 57 6.63 3.45 -1.23
N LEU A 58 5.74 2.46 -1.26
CA LEU A 58 4.58 2.33 -0.38
C LEU A 58 4.47 0.89 0.12
N ALA A 59 4.07 0.69 1.37
CA ALA A 59 3.71 -0.61 1.91
C ALA A 59 2.23 -0.65 2.34
N ILE A 60 1.55 -1.74 2.01
CA ILE A 60 0.20 -2.08 2.49
C ILE A 60 0.32 -3.31 3.38
N LEU A 61 -0.14 -3.22 4.61
CA LEU A 61 -0.01 -4.30 5.58
C LEU A 61 -1.25 -4.49 6.45
N HIS A 62 -1.50 -5.75 6.81
CA HIS A 62 -2.51 -6.07 7.82
C HIS A 62 -1.91 -5.87 9.21
N LEU A 63 -2.47 -4.95 9.99
CA LEU A 63 -1.93 -4.56 11.31
C LEU A 63 -1.93 -5.72 12.30
N GLY A 64 -2.87 -6.66 12.22
CA GLY A 64 -2.88 -7.87 13.06
C GLY A 64 -1.76 -8.88 12.73
N GLU A 65 -1.11 -8.75 11.57
CA GLU A 65 -0.16 -9.74 11.05
C GLU A 65 1.29 -9.23 11.07
N VAL A 66 1.47 -7.94 11.37
CA VAL A 66 2.77 -7.26 11.42
C VAL A 66 2.97 -6.68 12.82
N ASP A 67 4.16 -6.88 13.35
CA ASP A 67 4.61 -6.33 14.62
C ASP A 67 4.99 -4.85 14.51
N GLU A 68 4.95 -4.15 15.64
CA GLU A 68 5.24 -2.72 15.68
C GLU A 68 6.68 -2.38 15.30
N GLU A 69 7.62 -3.31 15.51
CA GLU A 69 9.02 -3.11 15.13
C GLU A 69 9.18 -3.15 13.60
N ALA A 70 8.57 -4.13 12.91
CA ALA A 70 8.55 -4.17 11.45
C ALA A 70 7.88 -2.91 10.85
N LEU A 71 6.77 -2.45 11.44
CA LEU A 71 6.14 -1.19 11.06
C LEU A 71 7.09 0.01 11.20
N ARG A 72 7.76 0.13 12.34
CA ARG A 72 8.74 1.20 12.59
C ARG A 72 9.92 1.15 11.63
N ARG A 73 10.39 -0.05 11.26
CA ARG A 73 11.47 -0.21 10.27
C ARG A 73 11.07 0.33 8.91
N LEU A 74 9.84 0.04 8.45
CA LEU A 74 9.33 0.55 7.17
C LEU A 74 9.19 2.07 7.18
N THR A 75 8.56 2.63 8.22
CA THR A 75 8.37 4.08 8.33
C THR A 75 9.70 4.81 8.48
N SER A 76 10.65 4.25 9.25
CA SER A 76 12.01 4.81 9.40
C SER A 76 12.85 4.74 8.12
N ALA A 77 12.54 3.79 7.23
CA ALA A 77 13.14 3.71 5.90
C ALA A 77 12.54 4.75 4.91
N GLY A 78 11.57 5.57 5.35
CA GLY A 78 10.88 6.55 4.51
C GLY A 78 9.78 5.97 3.64
N ILE A 79 9.42 4.69 3.83
CA ILE A 79 8.34 4.03 3.09
C ILE A 79 7.00 4.49 3.68
N LYS A 80 6.09 4.99 2.83
CA LYS A 80 4.73 5.33 3.28
C LYS A 80 3.93 4.06 3.56
N VAL A 81 3.40 3.93 4.77
CA VAL A 81 2.69 2.72 5.20
C VAL A 81 1.18 2.96 5.29
N ILE A 82 0.40 2.09 4.62
CA ILE A 82 -1.05 1.96 4.78
C ILE A 82 -1.32 0.70 5.60
N GLY A 83 -1.74 0.90 6.85
CA GLY A 83 -2.18 -0.18 7.72
C GLY A 83 -3.67 -0.47 7.53
N HIS A 84 -4.07 -1.74 7.55
CA HIS A 84 -5.48 -2.11 7.65
C HIS A 84 -5.76 -3.15 8.73
N ALA A 85 -6.95 -3.08 9.32
CA ALA A 85 -7.45 -4.08 10.27
C ALA A 85 -8.98 -4.20 10.17
N GLY A 86 -9.55 -5.17 10.87
CA GLY A 86 -10.99 -5.28 11.05
C GLY A 86 -11.58 -4.06 11.75
N HIS A 87 -12.82 -3.70 11.39
CA HIS A 87 -13.53 -2.56 11.97
C HIS A 87 -13.84 -2.69 13.48
N LYS A 88 -13.67 -3.88 14.06
CA LYS A 88 -13.82 -4.15 15.51
C LYS A 88 -12.49 -4.21 16.25
N GLU A 89 -11.37 -4.02 15.55
CA GLU A 89 -10.02 -4.14 16.09
C GLU A 89 -9.44 -2.74 16.35
N GLU A 90 -10.13 -1.94 17.17
CA GLU A 90 -9.75 -0.55 17.44
C GLU A 90 -8.34 -0.41 18.00
N GLU A 91 -7.91 -1.35 18.84
CA GLU A 91 -6.55 -1.40 19.39
C GLU A 91 -5.48 -1.55 18.29
N LEU A 92 -5.75 -2.37 17.27
CA LEU A 92 -4.84 -2.51 16.13
C LEU A 92 -4.79 -1.23 15.30
N LEU A 93 -5.94 -0.58 15.09
CA LEU A 93 -6.01 0.67 14.35
C LEU A 93 -5.23 1.79 15.06
N GLU A 94 -5.37 1.89 16.39
CA GLU A 94 -4.64 2.86 17.19
C GLU A 94 -3.14 2.58 17.21
N ARG A 95 -2.75 1.29 17.31
CA ARG A 95 -1.36 0.86 17.18
C ARG A 95 -0.76 1.28 15.85
N GLY A 96 -1.50 1.11 14.74
CA GLY A 96 -1.04 1.55 13.43
C GLY A 96 -0.79 3.05 13.35
N ARG A 97 -1.68 3.86 13.94
CA ARG A 97 -1.52 5.33 13.99
C ARG A 97 -0.31 5.74 14.83
N SER A 98 -0.17 5.14 16.01
CA SER A 98 0.94 5.42 16.92
C SER A 98 2.30 4.99 16.36
N ALA A 99 2.33 3.94 15.53
CA ALA A 99 3.54 3.48 14.84
C ALA A 99 3.94 4.37 13.64
N GLY A 100 3.15 5.40 13.31
CA GLY A 100 3.45 6.33 12.22
C GLY A 100 3.01 5.84 10.84
N CYS A 101 1.98 5.00 10.75
CA CYS A 101 1.34 4.74 9.46
C CYS A 101 0.89 6.06 8.84
N TRP A 102 1.16 6.25 7.55
CA TRP A 102 0.60 7.38 6.81
C TRP A 102 -0.93 7.35 6.86
N ARG A 103 -1.50 6.14 6.75
CA ARG A 103 -2.94 5.96 6.92
C ARG A 103 -3.30 4.60 7.50
N VAL A 104 -4.38 4.59 8.27
CA VAL A 104 -4.96 3.39 8.84
C VAL A 104 -6.42 3.30 8.41
N VAL A 105 -6.81 2.17 7.81
CA VAL A 105 -8.16 1.97 7.25
C VAL A 105 -8.75 0.61 7.64
N SER A 106 -10.06 0.45 7.46
CA SER A 106 -10.70 -0.85 7.67
C SER A 106 -10.44 -1.81 6.51
N ASN A 107 -10.57 -3.12 6.75
CA ASN A 107 -10.54 -4.14 5.69
C ASN A 107 -11.51 -3.83 4.53
N GLY A 108 -12.73 -3.38 4.82
CA GLY A 108 -13.70 -3.02 3.78
C GLY A 108 -13.24 -1.81 2.93
N THR A 109 -12.60 -0.84 3.57
CA THR A 109 -12.07 0.36 2.93
C THR A 109 -10.89 0.03 2.02
N ILE A 110 -9.89 -0.73 2.50
CA ILE A 110 -8.73 -1.09 1.67
C ILE A 110 -9.17 -1.95 0.47
N ALA A 111 -10.13 -2.85 0.66
CA ALA A 111 -10.65 -3.72 -0.40
C ALA A 111 -11.28 -2.99 -1.59
N SER A 112 -11.78 -1.77 -1.36
CA SER A 112 -12.57 -1.00 -2.33
C SER A 112 -11.84 0.24 -2.84
N ARG A 113 -10.93 0.80 -2.03
CA ARG A 113 -10.26 2.08 -2.30
C ARG A 113 -8.74 1.98 -2.36
N VAL A 114 -8.16 0.77 -2.48
CA VAL A 114 -6.69 0.64 -2.46
C VAL A 114 -5.99 1.50 -3.51
N ALA A 115 -6.45 1.51 -4.77
CA ALA A 115 -5.83 2.32 -5.81
C ALA A 115 -5.90 3.83 -5.50
N GLU A 116 -7.07 4.30 -5.07
CA GLU A 116 -7.26 5.69 -4.65
C GLU A 116 -6.38 6.07 -3.46
N LEU A 117 -6.22 5.17 -2.48
CA LEU A 117 -5.35 5.39 -1.33
C LEU A 117 -3.87 5.46 -1.73
N VAL A 118 -3.43 4.67 -2.72
CA VAL A 118 -2.08 4.76 -3.27
C VAL A 118 -1.88 6.10 -4.00
N GLU A 119 -2.87 6.55 -4.76
CA GLU A 119 -2.82 7.86 -5.42
C GLU A 119 -2.74 9.01 -4.41
N GLU A 120 -3.60 9.00 -3.38
CA GLU A 120 -3.59 9.99 -2.30
C GLU A 120 -2.22 10.03 -1.60
N ALA A 121 -1.63 8.86 -1.32
CA ALA A 121 -0.30 8.76 -0.73
C ALA A 121 0.78 9.40 -1.64
N GLY A 122 0.64 9.30 -2.96
CA GLY A 122 1.53 9.94 -3.91
C GLY A 122 1.33 11.46 -4.07
N ARG A 123 0.15 11.99 -3.71
CA ARG A 123 -0.16 13.43 -3.75
C ARG A 123 0.42 14.22 -2.57
N GLU A 124 0.52 13.57 -1.41
CA GLU A 124 1.00 14.20 -0.17
C GLU A 124 2.52 14.06 0.04
N GLY A 125 3.30 13.73 -0.98
CA GLY A 125 4.76 13.61 -0.93
C GLY A 125 5.44 14.65 -1.79
#